data_AF-A0A3B9YED3-F1
#
_entry.id   AF-A0A3B9YED3-F1
#
_cell.length_a   1.000
_cell.length_b   1.000
_cell.length_c   1.000
_cell.angle_alpha   90.00
_cell.angle_beta   90.00
_cell.angle_gamma   90.00
#
_symmetry.space_group_name_H-M   'P 1'
#
loop_
_entity.id
_entity.type
_entity.pdbx_description
1 polymer ?
#
loop_
_entity_poly.entity_id
_entity_poly.type
_entity_poly.pdbx_seq_one_letter_code
_entity_poly.pdbx_strand_id
1 'polypeptide(L)'
;DAAEALRAALKPGEGIEVVLVRTKYPQGSEKQLIVALTGREVPMGGLPMDAGVVVQNAATCYAVHEAVALGRPLIRRVLTVTGGNVARPANLEARIG
;
A
#
# COMPACT_ATOMS: atom_id res chain seq x y z
N ASP A 1 -9.31 -4.61 13.25
CA ASP A 1 -8.23 -5.02 12.32
C ASP A 1 -8.17 -4.06 11.12
N ALA A 2 -7.04 -3.96 10.41
CA ALA A 2 -6.88 -3.09 9.23
C ALA A 2 -7.85 -3.43 8.10
N ALA A 3 -8.09 -4.72 7.84
CA ALA A 3 -9.06 -5.15 6.84
C ALA A 3 -10.50 -4.74 7.19
N GLU A 4 -10.87 -4.79 8.48
CA GLU A 4 -12.16 -4.33 8.95
C GLU A 4 -12.31 -2.80 8.81
N ALA A 5 -11.27 -2.05 9.18
CA ALA A 5 -11.25 -0.60 9.02
C ALA A 5 -11.39 -0.19 7.54
N LEU A 6 -10.72 -0.89 6.63
CA LEU A 6 -10.87 -0.67 5.18
C LEU A 6 -12.30 -0.98 4.72
N ARG A 7 -12.87 -2.13 5.11
CA ARG A 7 -14.24 -2.52 4.73
C ARG A 7 -15.28 -1.52 5.23
N ALA A 8 -15.12 -1.01 6.45
CA ALA A 8 -16.03 -0.01 7.02
C ALA A 8 -15.96 1.36 6.31
N ALA A 9 -14.84 1.67 5.65
CA ALA A 9 -14.66 2.91 4.92
C ALA A 9 -15.26 2.89 3.50
N LEU A 10 -15.55 1.71 2.94
CA LEU A 10 -16.08 1.58 1.58
C LEU A 10 -17.58 1.87 1.52
N LYS A 11 -18.01 2.54 0.45
CA LYS A 11 -19.44 2.73 0.15
C LYS A 11 -19.92 1.72 -0.89
N PRO A 12 -21.20 1.32 -0.87
CA PRO A 12 -21.77 0.47 -1.92
C PRO A 12 -21.60 1.11 -3.31
N GLY A 13 -21.15 0.32 -4.29
CA GLY A 13 -21.06 0.75 -5.69
C GLY A 13 -19.75 1.43 -6.10
N GLU A 14 -18.76 1.56 -5.21
CA GLU A 14 -17.46 2.19 -5.54
C GLU A 14 -16.53 1.33 -6.40
N GLY A 15 -16.86 0.04 -6.62
CA GLY A 15 -16.02 -0.86 -7.42
C GLY A 15 -14.68 -1.22 -6.76
N ILE A 16 -14.57 -1.09 -5.43
CA ILE A 16 -13.39 -1.40 -4.63
C ILE A 16 -13.65 -2.66 -3.80
N GLU A 17 -12.68 -3.58 -3.74
CA GLU A 17 -12.76 -4.81 -2.94
C GLU A 17 -11.59 -4.92 -1.95
N VAL A 18 -11.87 -5.37 -0.72
CA VAL A 18 -10.85 -5.68 0.29
C VAL A 18 -10.61 -7.19 0.34
N VAL A 19 -9.50 -7.61 -0.26
CA VAL A 19 -9.09 -9.02 -0.35
C VAL A 19 -7.99 -9.34 0.66
N LEU A 20 -8.20 -10.38 1.48
CA LEU A 20 -7.16 -10.91 2.35
C LEU A 20 -6.28 -11.91 1.58
N VAL A 21 -4.96 -11.73 1.66
CA VAL A 21 -3.97 -12.63 1.05
C VAL A 21 -3.26 -13.47 2.11
N ARG A 22 -2.60 -14.57 1.70
CA ARG A 22 -1.88 -15.44 2.63
C ARG A 22 -0.72 -14.70 3.31
N THR A 23 -0.61 -14.81 4.63
CA THR A 23 0.54 -14.28 5.38
C THR A 23 1.78 -15.14 5.14
N LYS A 24 2.51 -14.85 4.06
CA LYS A 24 3.77 -15.52 3.73
C LYS A 24 4.76 -14.53 3.14
N TYR A 25 6.05 -14.74 3.34
CA TYR A 25 7.07 -14.01 2.60
C TYR A 25 7.38 -14.73 1.27
N PRO A 26 7.51 -14.04 0.12
CA PRO A 26 7.36 -12.59 -0.13
C PRO A 26 5.99 -12.18 -0.74
N GLN A 27 4.87 -12.41 -0.04
CA GLN A 27 3.52 -12.07 -0.54
C GLN A 27 3.32 -10.57 -0.81
N GLY A 28 4.03 -9.70 -0.07
CA GLY A 28 3.94 -8.24 -0.26
C GLY A 28 4.63 -7.71 -1.52
N SER A 29 5.33 -8.55 -2.28
CA SER A 29 5.94 -8.11 -3.55
C SER A 29 4.88 -7.97 -4.64
N GLU A 30 5.06 -6.97 -5.50
CA GLU A 30 4.11 -6.63 -6.56
C GLU A 30 3.75 -7.83 -7.45
N LYS A 31 4.76 -8.59 -7.92
CA LYS A 31 4.54 -9.77 -8.75
C LYS A 31 3.69 -10.84 -8.04
N GLN A 32 3.90 -11.05 -6.74
CA GLN A 32 3.14 -12.04 -5.96
C GLN A 32 1.70 -11.56 -5.71
N LEU A 33 1.49 -10.25 -5.54
CA LEU A 33 0.14 -9.68 -5.41
C LEU A 33 -0.65 -9.80 -6.73
N ILE A 34 -0.03 -9.51 -7.87
CA ILE A 34 -0.67 -9.64 -9.19
C ILE A 34 -1.16 -11.07 -9.42
N VAL A 35 -0.30 -12.06 -9.19
CA VAL A 35 -0.68 -13.48 -9.35
C VAL A 35 -1.78 -13.86 -8.35
N ALA A 36 -1.63 -13.49 -7.07
CA ALA A 36 -2.57 -13.89 -6.03
C ALA A 36 -3.97 -13.26 -6.18
N LEU A 37 -4.06 -12.03 -6.71
CA LEU A 37 -5.32 -11.30 -6.82
C LEU A 37 -5.98 -11.45 -8.19
N THR A 38 -5.19 -11.60 -9.26
CA THR A 38 -5.73 -11.57 -10.62
C THR A 38 -5.44 -12.84 -11.42
N GLY A 39 -4.61 -13.76 -10.91
CA GLY A 39 -4.17 -14.94 -11.64
C GLY A 39 -3.29 -14.64 -12.87
N ARG A 40 -2.81 -13.39 -13.01
CA ARG A 40 -1.98 -12.97 -14.15
C ARG A 40 -0.51 -13.05 -13.75
N GLU A 41 0.35 -13.38 -14.70
CA GLU A 41 1.80 -13.40 -14.50
C GLU A 41 2.45 -12.20 -15.18
N VAL A 42 3.42 -11.59 -14.49
CA VAL A 42 4.27 -10.57 -15.09
C VAL A 42 5.38 -11.30 -15.86
N PRO A 43 5.57 -11.04 -17.17
CA PRO A 43 6.62 -11.67 -17.97
C PRO A 43 8.01 -11.51 -17.34
N MET A 44 8.91 -12.44 -17.63
CA MET A 44 10.30 -12.33 -17.20
C MET A 44 10.92 -11.05 -17.79
N GLY A 45 11.50 -10.20 -16.92
CA GLY A 45 12.01 -8.88 -17.31
C GLY A 45 10.95 -7.82 -17.61
N GLY A 46 9.67 -8.19 -17.64
CA GLY A 46 8.54 -7.29 -17.88
C GLY A 46 8.13 -6.49 -16.64
N LEU A 47 7.27 -5.52 -16.90
CA LEU A 47 6.65 -4.63 -15.93
C LEU A 47 5.22 -5.10 -15.60
N PRO A 48 4.68 -4.74 -14.42
CA PRO A 48 3.27 -4.95 -14.05
C PRO A 48 2.25 -4.54 -15.12
N MET A 49 2.57 -3.46 -15.86
CA MET A 49 1.75 -2.96 -16.95
C MET A 49 1.64 -3.95 -18.12
N ASP A 50 2.64 -4.80 -18.34
CA ASP A 50 2.60 -5.86 -19.35
C ASP A 50 1.57 -6.97 -18.97
N ALA A 51 1.18 -7.04 -17.70
CA ALA A 51 0.07 -7.85 -17.22
C ALA A 51 -1.25 -7.06 -17.12
N GLY A 52 -1.30 -5.79 -17.53
CA GLY A 52 -2.47 -4.92 -17.43
C GLY A 52 -2.85 -4.59 -15.98
N VAL A 53 -1.87 -4.47 -15.09
CA VAL A 53 -2.07 -4.12 -13.68
C VAL A 53 -1.20 -2.94 -13.29
N VAL A 54 -1.74 -2.09 -12.41
CA VAL A 54 -0.98 -1.08 -11.68
C VAL A 54 -1.07 -1.43 -10.21
N VAL A 55 0.07 -1.53 -9.52
CA VAL A 55 0.09 -1.71 -8.07
C VAL A 55 0.65 -0.46 -7.41
N GLN A 56 -0.05 0.02 -6.39
CA GLN A 56 0.36 1.18 -5.61
C GLN A 56 0.42 0.81 -4.13
N ASN A 57 1.46 1.31 -3.45
CA ASN A 57 1.51 1.24 -2.00
C ASN A 57 0.45 2.14 -1.38
N ALA A 58 -0.10 1.76 -0.23
CA ALA A 58 -1.09 2.55 0.49
C ALA A 58 -0.62 3.98 0.82
N ALA A 59 0.66 4.16 1.19
CA ALA A 59 1.23 5.48 1.46
C ALA A 59 1.30 6.35 0.19
N THR A 60 1.55 5.75 -0.97
CA THR A 60 1.52 6.47 -2.25
C THR A 60 0.10 6.92 -2.59
N CYS A 61 -0.89 6.05 -2.44
CA CYS A 61 -2.30 6.42 -2.64
C CYS A 61 -2.72 7.57 -1.72
N TYR A 62 -2.32 7.52 -0.44
CA TYR A 62 -2.57 8.60 0.52
C TYR A 62 -1.90 9.91 0.12
N ALA A 63 -0.62 9.87 -0.28
CA ALA A 63 0.10 11.06 -0.72
C ALA A 63 -0.52 11.70 -1.98
N VAL A 64 -1.00 10.89 -2.93
CA VAL A 64 -1.73 11.38 -4.12
C VAL A 64 -3.02 12.07 -3.70
N HIS A 65 -3.77 11.52 -2.75
CA HIS A 65 -4.97 12.17 -2.22
C HIS A 65 -4.64 13.53 -1.57
N GLU A 66 -3.67 13.58 -0.67
CA GLU A 66 -3.25 14.84 -0.03
C GLU A 66 -2.82 15.89 -1.08
N ALA A 67 -2.03 15.49 -2.07
CA ALA A 67 -1.51 16.41 -3.08
C ALA A 67 -2.60 16.91 -4.05
N VAL A 68 -3.41 16.00 -4.58
CA VAL A 68 -4.36 16.31 -5.67
C VAL A 68 -5.69 16.82 -5.12
N ALA A 69 -6.25 16.17 -4.10
CA ALA A 69 -7.56 16.53 -3.59
C ALA A 69 -7.48 17.69 -2.58
N LEU A 70 -6.39 17.79 -1.82
CA LEU A 70 -6.26 18.76 -0.72
C LEU A 70 -5.20 19.84 -0.97
N GLY A 71 -4.45 19.77 -2.06
CA GLY A 71 -3.39 20.74 -2.39
C GLY A 71 -2.21 20.69 -1.43
N ARG A 72 -2.02 19.59 -0.71
CA ARG A 72 -0.96 19.43 0.31
C ARG A 72 0.20 18.61 -0.26
N PRO A 73 1.36 19.23 -0.52
CA PRO A 73 2.50 18.51 -1.06
C PRO A 73 3.04 17.47 -0.06
N LEU A 74 3.75 16.46 -0.57
CA LEU A 74 4.38 15.44 0.25
C LEU A 74 5.58 16.00 1.02
N ILE A 75 5.30 16.56 2.21
CA ILE A 75 6.31 17.13 3.11
C ILE A 75 6.54 16.28 4.36
N ARG A 76 5.70 15.26 4.58
CA ARG A 76 5.73 14.39 5.75
C ARG A 76 5.39 12.94 5.38
N ARG A 77 5.92 11.97 6.12
CA ARG A 77 5.60 10.55 5.96
C ARG A 77 5.56 9.82 7.29
N VAL A 78 4.80 8.73 7.35
CA VAL A 78 4.82 7.80 8.48
C VAL A 78 6.09 6.94 8.40
N LEU A 79 6.79 6.84 9.52
CA LEU A 79 8.01 6.09 9.74
C LEU A 79 7.84 5.16 10.92
N THR A 80 8.30 3.92 10.81
CA THR A 80 8.42 3.02 11.96
C THR A 80 9.83 3.12 12.51
N VAL A 81 9.97 3.55 13.76
CA VAL A 81 11.23 3.55 14.51
C VAL A 81 11.17 2.43 15.54
N THR A 82 12.09 1.47 15.45
CA THR A 82 12.14 0.29 16.32
C THR A 82 13.58 -0.25 16.42
N GLY A 83 13.85 -1.14 17.38
CA GLY A 83 15.16 -1.76 17.61
C GLY A 83 15.60 -1.73 19.07
N GLY A 84 16.61 -2.54 19.42
CA GLY A 84 17.02 -2.77 20.81
C GLY A 84 17.53 -1.54 21.57
N ASN A 85 18.01 -0.51 20.87
CA ASN A 85 18.51 0.74 21.46
C ASN A 85 17.56 1.92 21.24
N VAL A 86 16.32 1.68 20.81
CA VAL A 86 15.31 2.73 20.66
C VAL A 86 14.53 2.85 21.97
N ALA A 87 14.70 3.96 22.68
CA ALA A 87 14.05 4.18 23.98
C ALA A 87 12.50 4.16 23.89
N ARG A 88 11.93 4.59 22.77
CA ARG A 88 10.48 4.63 22.52
C ARG A 88 10.16 4.20 21.08
N PRO A 89 9.98 2.89 20.81
CA PRO A 89 9.54 2.43 19.50
C PRO A 89 8.16 2.97 19.16
N ALA A 90 7.98 3.47 17.94
CA ALA A 90 6.72 4.09 17.52
C ALA A 90 6.62 4.19 16.00
N ASN A 91 5.37 4.35 15.54
CA ASN A 91 5.09 4.91 14.23
C ASN A 91 4.97 6.43 14.37
N LEU A 92 5.76 7.19 13.62
CA LEU A 92 5.88 8.64 13.71
C LEU A 92 5.57 9.26 12.35
N GLU A 93 4.76 10.31 12.32
CA GLU A 93 4.68 11.19 11.15
C GLU A 93 5.77 12.25 11.26
N ALA A 94 6.75 12.22 10.35
CA ALA A 94 7.90 13.11 10.37
C ALA A 94 8.06 13.84 9.04
N ARG A 95 8.70 15.02 9.06
CA ARG A 95 9.06 15.74 7.83
C ARG A 95 10.05 14.93 6.99
N ILE A 96 10.02 15.16 5.68
CA ILE A 96 10.98 14.59 4.75
C ILE A 96 12.17 15.54 4.61
N GLY A 97 13.38 14.99 4.74
CA GLY A 97 14.62 15.76 4.91
C GLY A 97 14.93 16.08 6.37
#